data_AF-A0A9N6Z118-F1
#
_entry.id   AF-A0A9N6Z118-F1
#
_cell.length_a   1.000
_cell.length_b   1.000
_cell.length_c   1.000
_cell.angle_alpha   90.00
_cell.angle_beta   90.00
_cell.angle_gamma   90.00
#
_symmetry.space_group_name_H-M   'P 1'
#
loop_
_entity.id
_entity.type
_entity.pdbx_description
1 polymer ?
#
loop_
_entity_poly.entity_id
_entity_poly.type
_entity_poly.pdbx_seq_one_letter_code
_entity_poly.pdbx_strand_id
1 'polypeptide(L)'
;MLDAALAATETDDGVALSLRIKNGGAEPVTLQFRTGQRAEFTAYPTGESGDGTRDGPARGDSSGRDPVDSVWRYGAGRMFTQALASETLTPGESVTYEGTWRNPPAGTYRIVGEAAVTDRDVRADAVVVVEA
;
A
#
# COMPACT_ATOMS: atom_id res chain seq x y z
N MET A 1 -8.88 9.33 -16.74
CA MET A 1 -8.28 9.80 -15.47
C MET A 1 -8.66 8.82 -14.40
N LEU A 2 -7.71 8.33 -13.62
CA LEU A 2 -7.98 7.44 -12.48
C LEU A 2 -7.85 8.24 -11.19
N ASP A 3 -8.80 8.03 -10.29
CA ASP A 3 -8.79 8.55 -8.92
C ASP A 3 -8.57 7.38 -7.97
N ALA A 4 -7.66 7.55 -7.01
CA ALA A 4 -7.31 6.52 -6.04
C ALA A 4 -7.58 7.03 -4.63
N ALA A 5 -8.22 6.20 -3.83
CA ALA A 5 -8.48 6.48 -2.43
C ALA A 5 -8.09 5.25 -1.59
N LEU A 6 -7.35 5.47 -0.51
CA LEU A 6 -6.99 4.43 0.44
C LEU A 6 -7.73 4.65 1.75
N ALA A 7 -8.35 3.59 2.26
CA ALA A 7 -8.82 3.53 3.63
C ALA A 7 -7.95 2.56 4.43
N ALA A 8 -7.58 2.96 5.65
CA ALA A 8 -6.90 2.14 6.63
C ALA A 8 -7.65 2.25 7.96
N THR A 9 -8.16 1.12 8.45
CA THR A 9 -9.01 1.08 9.63
C THR A 9 -8.50 0.01 10.57
N GLU A 10 -8.28 0.36 11.84
CA GLU A 10 -7.98 -0.60 12.90
C GLU A 10 -9.21 -1.48 13.20
N THR A 11 -8.97 -2.77 13.37
CA THR A 11 -9.93 -3.83 13.69
C THR A 11 -9.33 -4.79 14.71
N ASP A 12 -10.14 -5.69 15.27
CA ASP A 12 -9.67 -6.71 16.23
C ASP A 12 -8.57 -7.64 15.65
N ASP A 13 -8.48 -7.77 14.33
CA ASP A 13 -7.50 -8.62 13.62
C ASP A 13 -6.25 -7.85 13.14
N GLY A 14 -6.17 -6.54 13.40
CA GLY A 14 -5.09 -5.65 12.98
C GLY A 14 -5.60 -4.44 12.18
N VAL A 15 -4.98 -4.11 11.05
CA VAL A 15 -5.41 -2.99 10.20
C VAL A 15 -5.96 -3.51 8.87
N ALA A 16 -7.23 -3.23 8.61
CA ALA A 16 -7.89 -3.47 7.33
C ALA A 16 -7.58 -2.35 6.34
N LEU A 17 -7.16 -2.72 5.14
CA LEU A 17 -6.72 -1.81 4.08
C LEU A 17 -7.61 -1.98 2.85
N SER A 18 -8.07 -0.87 2.30
CA SER A 18 -8.94 -0.85 1.13
C SER A 18 -8.51 0.22 0.14
N LEU A 19 -7.88 -0.18 -0.96
CA LEU A 19 -7.51 0.70 -2.07
C LEU A 19 -8.63 0.69 -3.11
N ARG A 20 -9.34 1.80 -3.23
CA ARG A 20 -10.36 2.01 -4.26
C ARG A 20 -9.76 2.79 -5.43
N ILE A 21 -9.98 2.29 -6.64
CA ILE A 21 -9.61 2.97 -7.88
C ILE A 21 -10.87 3.22 -8.69
N LYS A 22 -11.10 4.47 -9.06
CA LYS A 22 -12.24 4.91 -9.86
C LYS A 22 -11.78 5.49 -11.19
N ASN A 23 -12.42 5.10 -12.28
CA ASN A 23 -12.29 5.82 -13.53
C ASN A 23 -13.16 7.08 -13.51
N GLY A 24 -12.53 8.24 -13.26
CA GLY A 24 -13.17 9.55 -13.32
C GLY A 24 -13.19 10.16 -14.73
N GLY A 25 -12.63 9.48 -15.73
CA GLY A 25 -12.62 9.93 -17.12
C GLY A 25 -13.90 9.58 -17.88
N ALA A 26 -13.99 10.07 -19.13
CA ALA A 26 -15.08 9.80 -20.05
C ALA A 26 -14.85 8.57 -20.95
N GLU A 27 -13.65 7.98 -20.92
CA GLU A 27 -13.25 6.82 -21.71
C GLU A 27 -12.95 5.62 -20.81
N PRO A 28 -13.20 4.38 -21.25
CA PRO A 28 -12.84 3.20 -20.50
C PRO A 28 -11.32 3.11 -20.33
N VAL A 29 -10.88 2.58 -19.18
CA VAL A 29 -9.46 2.39 -18.85
C VAL A 29 -9.20 0.94 -18.51
N THR A 30 -8.28 0.31 -19.22
CA THR A 30 -7.84 -1.07 -18.94
C THR A 30 -6.62 -1.06 -18.02
N LEU A 31 -6.74 -1.75 -16.89
CA LEU A 31 -5.68 -2.05 -15.93
C LEU A 31 -5.03 -3.37 -16.32
N GLN A 32 -3.70 -3.41 -16.40
CA GLN A 32 -2.92 -4.59 -16.78
C GLN A 32 -2.03 -5.01 -15.62
N PHE A 33 -2.06 -6.28 -15.25
CA PHE A 33 -1.34 -6.84 -14.12
C PHE A 33 -0.42 -7.96 -14.58
N ARG A 34 0.81 -7.99 -14.05
CA ARG A 34 1.81 -8.99 -14.41
C ARG A 34 1.63 -10.32 -13.67
N THR A 35 0.94 -10.28 -12.53
CA THR A 35 0.72 -11.42 -11.64
C THR A 35 -0.72 -11.37 -11.10
N GLY A 36 -1.09 -12.35 -10.28
CA GLY A 36 -2.33 -12.33 -9.52
C GLY A 36 -2.40 -11.23 -8.43
N GLN A 37 -1.30 -10.53 -8.14
CA GLN A 37 -1.30 -9.41 -7.21
C GLN A 37 -2.00 -8.21 -7.85
N ARG A 38 -3.00 -7.66 -7.16
CA ARG A 38 -3.74 -6.47 -7.63
C ARG A 38 -3.30 -5.18 -6.96
N ALA A 39 -2.92 -5.26 -5.70
CA ALA A 39 -2.38 -4.15 -4.94
C ALA A 39 -1.19 -4.61 -4.08
N GLU A 40 -0.29 -3.67 -3.85
CA GLU A 40 0.74 -3.70 -2.83
C GLU A 40 0.37 -2.66 -1.77
N PHE A 41 0.61 -2.99 -0.50
CA PHE A 41 0.44 -2.04 0.60
C PHE A 41 1.71 -2.03 1.42
N THR A 42 2.19 -0.84 1.77
CA THR A 42 3.41 -0.67 2.55
C THR A 42 3.14 0.29 3.70
N ALA A 43 3.55 -0.10 4.91
CA ALA A 43 3.41 0.70 6.12
C ALA A 43 4.73 1.37 6.48
N TYR A 44 4.69 2.67 6.74
CA TYR A 44 5.81 3.48 7.20
C TYR A 44 5.45 4.10 8.55
N PRO A 45 6.35 4.07 9.55
CA PRO A 45 6.12 4.80 10.78
C PRO A 45 6.16 6.30 10.47
N THR A 46 5.25 7.07 11.06
CA THR A 46 5.20 8.53 10.85
C THR A 46 6.17 9.27 11.77
N GLY A 47 6.92 8.53 12.59
CA GLY A 47 7.97 9.07 13.44
C GLY A 47 7.43 9.68 14.72
N GLU A 48 6.77 8.89 15.56
CA GLU A 48 6.74 9.05 17.02
C GLU A 48 6.61 7.65 17.66
N SER A 49 7.68 6.86 17.58
CA SER A 49 7.89 5.80 18.57
C SER A 49 8.82 6.37 19.63
N GLY A 50 8.26 6.66 20.81
CA GLY A 50 9.05 7.03 21.97
C GLY A 50 9.99 5.88 22.35
N ASP A 51 11.27 6.02 22.02
CA ASP A 51 12.39 5.94 22.97
C ASP A 51 13.66 6.41 22.24
N GLY A 52 14.10 7.61 22.59
CA GLY A 52 15.30 8.22 22.04
C GLY A 52 16.55 7.64 22.69
N THR A 53 17.00 6.47 22.23
CA THR A 53 18.41 6.08 22.41
C THR A 53 18.98 5.57 21.09
N ARG A 54 19.42 6.50 20.23
CA ARG A 54 20.38 6.21 19.16
C ARG A 54 21.71 6.85 19.53
N ASP A 55 22.42 6.23 20.47
CA ASP A 55 23.87 6.43 20.60
C ASP A 55 24.56 5.33 19.79
N GLY A 56 25.01 5.67 18.59
CA GLY A 56 25.70 4.76 17.68
C GLY A 56 26.17 5.50 16.44
N PRO A 57 27.45 5.39 16.04
CA PRO A 57 28.00 6.26 15.01
C PRO A 57 27.45 5.89 13.63
N ALA A 58 26.89 6.89 12.94
CA ALA A 58 26.51 6.79 11.54
C ALA A 58 27.76 6.46 10.69
N ARG A 59 27.85 5.23 10.21
CA ARG A 59 28.70 4.88 9.06
C ARG A 59 27.77 4.45 7.93
N GLY A 60 27.86 5.19 6.82
CA GLY A 60 26.87 5.20 5.76
C GLY A 60 27.04 4.14 4.69
N ASP A 61 26.17 4.23 3.69
CA ASP A 61 26.50 4.15 2.27
C ASP A 61 25.26 4.62 1.49
N SER A 62 25.46 5.47 0.50
CA SER A 62 24.39 5.94 -0.39
C SER A 62 24.31 5.01 -1.60
N SER A 63 23.49 3.98 -1.50
CA SER A 63 23.03 3.19 -2.65
C SER A 63 21.50 3.30 -2.72
N GLY A 64 21.00 3.93 -3.77
CA GLY A 64 19.61 4.33 -3.90
C GLY A 64 18.61 3.17 -4.03
N ARG A 65 17.40 3.45 -3.55
CA ARG A 65 16.12 2.74 -3.76
C ARG A 65 15.82 1.59 -2.80
N ASP A 66 15.52 1.93 -1.56
CA ASP A 66 14.41 1.40 -0.74
C ASP A 66 14.11 2.47 0.33
N PRO A 67 12.87 2.86 0.62
CA PRO A 67 12.60 3.56 1.87
C PRO A 67 12.79 2.54 3.00
N VAL A 68 14.04 2.44 3.49
CA VAL A 68 14.53 1.52 4.54
C VAL A 68 13.84 1.65 5.91
N ASP A 69 12.70 2.36 5.95
CA ASP A 69 11.91 2.63 7.14
C ASP A 69 10.53 1.94 7.10
N SER A 70 10.17 1.20 6.04
CA SER A 70 8.90 0.45 6.04
C SER A 70 8.93 -0.67 7.08
N VAL A 71 7.91 -0.74 7.93
CA VAL A 71 7.76 -1.77 8.98
C VAL A 71 6.99 -3.00 8.50
N TRP A 72 6.23 -2.88 7.42
CA TRP A 72 5.44 -3.97 6.86
C TRP A 72 5.14 -3.76 5.37
N ARG A 73 5.02 -4.87 4.63
CA ARG A 73 4.58 -4.88 3.23
C ARG A 73 3.67 -6.07 2.96
N TYR A 74 2.54 -5.83 2.28
CA TYR A 74 1.50 -6.83 2.03
C TYR A 74 1.97 -8.00 1.18
N GLY A 75 2.67 -7.73 0.10
CA GLY A 75 3.18 -8.75 -0.82
C GLY A 75 4.36 -9.55 -0.27
N ALA A 76 4.99 -9.09 0.82
CA ALA A 76 6.10 -9.81 1.43
C ALA A 76 5.63 -11.17 1.98
N GLY A 77 6.24 -12.25 1.51
CA GLY A 77 5.90 -13.62 1.93
C GLY A 77 4.62 -14.21 1.33
N ARG A 78 3.95 -13.50 0.40
CA ARG A 78 2.77 -14.02 -0.30
C ARG A 78 3.14 -14.58 -1.67
N MET A 79 2.57 -15.74 -2.01
CA MET A 79 2.68 -16.31 -3.35
C MET A 79 1.53 -15.79 -4.21
N PHE A 80 1.88 -15.20 -5.35
CA PHE A 80 0.93 -14.80 -6.38
C PHE A 80 1.17 -15.61 -7.65
N THR A 81 0.09 -15.97 -8.34
CA THR A 81 0.19 -16.66 -9.63
C THR A 81 0.90 -15.75 -10.65
N GLN A 82 1.73 -16.34 -11.51
CA GLN A 82 2.45 -15.62 -12.57
C GLN A 82 1.60 -15.48 -13.85
N ALA A 83 0.29 -15.32 -13.69
CA ALA A 83 -0.65 -15.18 -14.80
C ALA A 83 -0.91 -13.69 -15.05
N LEU A 84 -0.77 -13.28 -16.32
CA LEU A 84 -1.19 -11.95 -16.75
C LEU A 84 -2.71 -11.81 -16.56
N ALA A 85 -3.14 -10.66 -16.08
CA ALA A 85 -4.56 -10.36 -15.94
C ALA A 85 -4.86 -8.94 -16.38
N SER A 86 -6.07 -8.71 -16.86
CA SER A 86 -6.55 -7.39 -17.22
C SER A 86 -7.96 -7.16 -16.68
N GLU A 87 -8.25 -5.92 -16.30
CA GLU A 87 -9.55 -5.48 -15.80
C GLU A 87 -9.87 -4.14 -16.47
N THR A 88 -11.06 -3.98 -17.03
CA THR A 88 -11.46 -2.72 -17.69
C THR A 88 -12.48 -1.99 -16.84
N LEU A 89 -12.18 -0.74 -16.50
CA LEU A 89 -13.07 0.16 -15.79
C LEU A 89 -13.75 1.10 -16.78
N THR A 90 -15.06 0.99 -16.89
CA THR A 90 -15.89 1.95 -17.65
C THR A 90 -15.91 3.33 -16.98
N PRO A 91 -16.34 4.40 -17.69
CA PRO A 91 -16.50 5.72 -17.09
C PRO A 91 -17.39 5.69 -15.84
N GLY A 92 -16.85 6.16 -14.71
CA GLY A 92 -17.53 6.16 -13.41
C GLY A 92 -17.39 4.86 -12.60
N GLU A 93 -16.92 3.78 -13.20
CA GLU A 93 -16.73 2.49 -12.53
C GLU A 93 -15.57 2.55 -11.54
N SER A 94 -15.67 1.75 -10.48
CA SER A 94 -14.62 1.60 -9.50
C SER A 94 -14.40 0.15 -9.11
N VAL A 95 -13.14 -0.21 -8.88
CA VAL A 95 -12.72 -1.48 -8.29
C VAL A 95 -12.08 -1.20 -6.94
N THR A 96 -12.17 -2.19 -6.04
CA THR A 96 -11.55 -2.13 -4.72
C THR A 96 -10.65 -3.34 -4.53
N TYR A 97 -9.44 -3.08 -4.03
CA TYR A 97 -8.46 -4.09 -3.66
C TYR A 97 -8.21 -4.03 -2.16
N GLU A 98 -8.20 -5.17 -1.51
CA GLU A 98 -8.16 -5.28 -0.06
C GLU A 98 -6.89 -5.95 0.43
N GLY A 99 -6.48 -5.58 1.65
CA GLY A 99 -5.37 -6.18 2.37
C GLY A 99 -5.58 -6.09 3.88
N THR A 100 -4.82 -6.88 4.62
CA THR A 100 -4.85 -6.84 6.10
C THR A 100 -3.44 -6.90 6.61
N TRP A 101 -3.06 -5.89 7.41
CA TRP A 101 -1.85 -5.93 8.22
C TRP A 101 -2.21 -6.49 9.59
N ARG A 102 -1.87 -7.76 9.84
CA ARG A 102 -2.21 -8.45 11.08
C ARG A 102 -1.22 -8.14 12.19
N ASN A 103 -1.75 -7.99 13.40
CA ASN A 103 -0.98 -7.76 14.63
C ASN A 103 0.08 -6.63 14.50
N PRO A 104 -0.27 -5.43 14.00
CA PRO A 104 0.65 -4.31 13.94
C PRO A 104 1.08 -3.88 15.35
N PRO A 105 2.33 -3.45 15.56
CA PRO A 105 2.71 -2.79 16.81
C PRO A 105 1.97 -1.46 16.95
N ALA A 106 1.63 -1.06 18.17
CA ALA A 106 1.00 0.22 18.44
C ALA A 106 1.87 1.38 17.94
N GLY A 107 1.22 2.41 17.39
CA GLY A 107 1.89 3.56 16.80
C GLY A 107 1.12 4.20 15.66
N THR A 108 1.67 5.29 15.12
CA THR A 108 1.08 5.99 13.96
C THR A 108 1.83 5.64 12.69
N TYR A 109 1.10 5.14 11.70
CA TYR A 109 1.65 4.69 10.43
C TYR A 109 1.01 5.39 9.24
N ARG A 110 1.85 5.76 8.28
CA ARG A 110 1.42 6.11 6.93
C ARG A 110 1.42 4.84 6.09
N ILE A 111 0.24 4.44 5.64
CA ILE A 111 0.07 3.33 4.71
C ILE A 111 0.03 3.89 3.29
N VAL A 112 0.84 3.33 2.41
CA VAL A 112 0.81 3.60 0.98
C VAL A 112 0.24 2.36 0.29
N GLY A 113 -0.84 2.55 -0.47
CA GLY A 113 -1.46 1.52 -1.30
C GLY A 113 -1.23 1.82 -2.76
N GLU A 114 -0.67 0.85 -3.49
CA GLU A 114 -0.29 0.96 -4.89
C GLU A 114 -0.97 -0.16 -5.68
N ALA A 115 -1.64 0.15 -6.78
CA ALA A 115 -2.10 -0.90 -7.68
C ALA A 115 -0.91 -1.49 -8.43
N ALA A 116 -0.85 -2.82 -8.51
CA ALA A 116 0.20 -3.57 -9.21
C ALA A 116 0.00 -3.55 -10.74
N VAL A 117 -0.46 -2.42 -11.26
CA VAL A 117 -0.66 -2.18 -12.68
C VAL A 117 0.66 -1.87 -13.37
N THR A 118 0.86 -2.39 -14.57
CA THR A 118 2.14 -2.28 -15.28
C THR A 118 2.27 -1.03 -16.15
N ASP A 119 1.14 -0.49 -16.60
CA ASP A 119 1.09 0.60 -17.59
C ASP A 119 1.09 1.98 -16.93
N ARG A 120 0.69 2.07 -15.66
CA ARG A 120 0.43 3.34 -14.97
C ARG A 120 0.79 3.27 -13.50
N ASP A 121 1.14 4.41 -12.92
CA ASP A 121 1.30 4.56 -11.48
C ASP A 121 -0.06 4.99 -10.89
N VAL A 122 -0.65 4.16 -10.03
CA VAL A 122 -1.91 4.47 -9.34
C VAL A 122 -1.74 4.12 -7.88
N ARG A 123 -1.77 5.14 -7.03
CA ARG A 123 -1.52 5.00 -5.61
C ARG A 123 -2.28 6.02 -4.79
N ALA A 124 -2.53 5.68 -3.54
CA ALA A 124 -3.06 6.57 -2.53
C ALA A 124 -2.41 6.25 -1.18
N ASP A 125 -2.44 7.18 -0.25
CA ASP A 125 -1.97 6.97 1.11
C ASP A 125 -3.00 7.36 2.15
N ALA A 126 -2.90 6.75 3.32
CA ALA A 126 -3.76 6.96 4.47
C ALA A 126 -2.93 6.86 5.74
N VAL A 127 -3.33 7.58 6.78
CA VAL A 127 -2.72 7.47 8.11
C VAL A 127 -3.64 6.65 9.00
N VAL A 128 -3.05 5.73 9.76
CA VAL A 128 -3.73 4.93 10.77
C VAL A 128 -2.97 5.01 12.07
N VAL A 129 -3.71 5.15 13.17
CA VAL A 129 -3.20 4.97 14.53
C VAL A 129 -3.61 3.58 14.95
N VAL A 130 -2.64 2.81 15.45
CA VAL A 130 -2.86 1.48 16.03
C VAL A 130 -2.71 1.62 17.54
N GLU A 131 -3.75 1.26 18.27
CA GLU A 131 -3.77 1.25 19.72
C GLU A 131 -3.29 -0.11 20.26
N ALA A 132 -2.81 -0.14 21.51
CA ALA A 132 -2.19 -1.32 22.14
C ALA A 132 -3.20 -2.15 22.94
#